data_AF-A0A534PBF9-F1
#
_entry.id   AF-A0A534PBF9-F1
#
_cell.length_a   1.000
_cell.length_b   1.000
_cell.length_c   1.000
_cell.angle_alpha   90.00
_cell.angle_beta   90.00
_cell.angle_gamma   90.00
#
_symmetry.space_group_name_H-M   'P 1'
#
loop_
_entity.id
_entity.type
_entity.pdbx_description
1 polymer ?
#
loop_
_entity_poly.entity_id
_entity_poly.type
_entity_poly.pdbx_seq_one_letter_code
_entity_poly.pdbx_strand_id
1 'polypeptide(L)'
;MSETAVAGGPAAGVRWDLSHLYTGPDDPQIEKDLAGALAAANAFAERYRGRVASLAAPDLARAVDELEALQEPAARAGAYAGLVFAADTQTPRHGALL
;
A
#
# COMPACT_ATOMS: atom_id res chain seq x y z
N MET A 1 27.81 39.20 6.26
CA MET A 1 26.87 38.62 5.28
C MET A 1 25.80 37.93 6.11
N SER A 2 24.69 38.62 6.35
CA SER A 2 23.59 38.06 7.14
C SER A 2 22.79 37.13 6.23
N GLU A 3 22.79 35.85 6.56
CA GLU A 3 22.00 34.82 5.90
C GLU A 3 20.54 35.01 6.33
N THR A 4 19.73 35.57 5.45
CA THR A 4 18.29 35.63 5.64
C THR A 4 17.75 34.21 5.56
N ALA A 5 17.40 33.63 6.71
CA ALA A 5 16.60 32.43 6.77
C ALA A 5 15.31 32.67 5.96
N VAL A 6 15.10 31.88 4.91
CA VAL A 6 13.83 31.89 4.18
C VAL A 6 12.78 31.43 5.17
N ALA A 7 11.98 32.39 5.67
CA ALA A 7 10.79 32.08 6.45
C ALA A 7 9.93 31.18 5.55
N GLY A 8 9.78 29.92 5.95
CA GLY A 8 9.00 28.95 5.20
C GLY A 8 7.60 29.52 4.94
N GLY A 9 7.11 29.35 3.71
CA GLY A 9 5.76 29.80 3.35
C GLY A 9 4.70 29.19 4.27
N PRO A 10 3.43 29.63 4.17
CA PRO A 10 2.37 29.28 5.11
C PRO A 10 2.06 27.77 5.28
N ALA A 11 2.61 26.91 4.41
CA ALA A 11 2.50 25.45 4.49
C ALA A 11 3.80 24.75 4.92
N ALA A 12 4.83 25.49 5.34
CA ALA A 12 6.10 24.89 5.78
C ALA A 12 5.86 23.97 6.99
N GLY A 13 6.28 22.72 6.86
CA GLY A 13 6.09 21.68 7.89
C GLY A 13 4.73 21.00 7.88
N VAL A 14 3.78 21.42 7.03
CA VAL A 14 2.51 20.70 6.85
C VAL A 14 2.79 19.37 6.14
N ARG A 15 2.22 18.30 6.68
CA ARG A 15 2.34 16.92 6.18
C ARG A 15 0.96 16.28 6.13
N TRP A 16 0.79 15.32 5.22
CA TRP A 16 -0.40 14.49 5.20
C TRP A 16 -0.37 13.57 6.42
N ASP A 17 -1.52 13.41 7.08
CA ASP A 17 -1.67 12.40 8.13
C ASP A 17 -1.93 11.05 7.47
N LEU A 18 -0.93 10.17 7.52
CA LEU A 18 -0.98 8.82 6.96
C LEU A 18 -1.21 7.76 8.04
N SER A 19 -1.42 8.15 9.30
CA SER A 19 -1.60 7.22 10.43
C SER A 19 -2.85 6.34 10.30
N HIS A 20 -3.82 6.77 9.48
CA HIS A 20 -4.97 5.97 9.09
C HIS A 20 -4.62 4.76 8.21
N LEU A 21 -3.48 4.79 7.52
CA LEU A 21 -2.99 3.66 6.71
C LEU A 21 -2.05 2.80 7.53
N TYR A 22 -0.98 3.40 8.06
CA TYR A 22 0.02 2.77 8.92
C TYR A 22 0.61 3.81 9.86
N THR A 23 1.00 3.39 11.06
CA THR A 23 1.56 4.28 12.10
C THR A 23 2.93 4.86 11.72
N GLY A 24 3.65 4.23 10.79
CA GLY A 24 4.93 4.69 10.28
C GLY A 24 5.61 3.67 9.36
N PRO A 25 6.79 3.98 8.80
CA PRO A 25 7.52 3.09 7.90
C PRO A 25 7.92 1.73 8.50
N ASP A 26 8.03 1.64 9.83
CA ASP A 26 8.35 0.38 10.53
C ASP A 26 7.11 -0.29 11.13
N ASP A 27 5.90 0.13 10.72
CA ASP A 27 4.69 -0.50 11.21
C ASP A 27 4.69 -1.99 10.80
N PRO A 28 4.71 -2.94 11.76
CA PRO A 28 4.75 -4.37 11.44
C PRO A 28 3.49 -4.84 10.70
N GLN A 29 2.42 -4.06 10.71
CA GLN A 29 1.22 -4.34 9.93
C GLN A 29 1.48 -4.28 8.42
N ILE A 30 2.46 -3.50 7.95
CA ILE A 30 2.85 -3.46 6.52
C ILE A 30 3.31 -4.84 6.07
N GLU A 31 4.29 -5.42 6.77
CA GLU A 31 4.82 -6.75 6.44
C GLU A 31 3.74 -7.82 6.56
N LYS A 32 2.91 -7.74 7.61
CA LYS A 32 1.80 -8.68 7.81
C LYS A 32 0.76 -8.61 6.69
N ASP A 33 0.41 -7.42 6.23
CA ASP A 33 -0.53 -7.22 5.12
C ASP A 33 0.04 -7.77 3.80
N LEU A 34 1.31 -7.48 3.50
CA LEU A 34 1.99 -7.97 2.30
C LEU A 34 2.12 -9.49 2.30
N ALA A 35 2.56 -10.09 3.41
CA ALA A 35 2.66 -11.53 3.56
C ALA A 35 1.29 -12.22 3.46
N GLY A 36 0.26 -11.62 4.06
CA GLY A 36 -1.12 -12.10 3.99
C GLY A 36 -1.68 -12.04 2.56
N ALA A 37 -1.50 -10.91 1.87
CA ALA A 37 -1.91 -10.73 0.48
C ALA A 37 -1.20 -11.73 -0.45
N LEU A 38 0.10 -11.96 -0.26
CA LEU A 38 0.85 -12.95 -1.05
C LEU A 38 0.34 -14.38 -0.82
N ALA A 39 0.11 -14.76 0.43
CA ALA A 39 -0.45 -16.07 0.75
C ALA A 39 -1.85 -16.27 0.14
N ALA A 40 -2.71 -15.26 0.24
CA ALA A 40 -4.04 -15.27 -0.35
C ALA A 40 -3.98 -15.34 -1.88
N ALA A 41 -3.09 -14.57 -2.53
CA ALA A 41 -2.87 -14.61 -3.97
C ALA A 41 -2.42 -16.00 -4.47
N ASN A 42 -1.52 -16.65 -3.72
CA ASN A 42 -1.09 -18.02 -4.04
C ASN A 42 -2.26 -19.01 -3.94
N ALA A 43 -3.03 -18.96 -2.85
CA ALA A 43 -4.20 -19.82 -2.68
C ALA A 43 -5.28 -19.57 -3.76
N PHE A 44 -5.50 -18.30 -4.12
CA PHE A 44 -6.40 -17.90 -5.20
C PHE A 44 -5.95 -18.47 -6.54
N ALA A 45 -4.65 -18.37 -6.86
CA ALA A 45 -4.08 -18.92 -8.07
C ALA A 45 -4.27 -20.44 -8.16
N GLU A 46 -3.98 -21.18 -7.08
CA GLU A 46 -4.23 -22.62 -7.01
C GLU A 46 -5.72 -22.95 -7.24
N ARG A 47 -6.63 -22.12 -6.71
CA ARG A 47 -8.07 -22.33 -6.83
C ARG A 47 -8.65 -22.02 -8.21
N TYR A 48 -8.18 -20.98 -8.90
CA TYR A 48 -8.89 -20.47 -10.08
C TYR A 48 -8.09 -20.49 -11.38
N ARG A 49 -6.75 -20.56 -11.33
CA ARG A 49 -5.92 -20.53 -12.55
C ARG A 49 -6.31 -21.68 -13.49
N GLY A 50 -6.58 -21.33 -14.75
CA GLY A 50 -7.02 -22.27 -15.78
C GLY A 50 -8.46 -22.79 -15.66
N ARG A 51 -9.20 -22.41 -14.60
CA ARG A 51 -10.55 -22.92 -14.32
C ARG A 51 -11.65 -21.86 -14.44
N VAL A 52 -11.30 -20.57 -14.58
CA VAL A 52 -12.25 -19.45 -14.60
C VAL A 52 -13.38 -19.64 -15.61
N ALA A 53 -13.06 -20.09 -16.83
CA ALA A 53 -14.05 -20.29 -17.90
C ALA A 53 -15.10 -21.38 -17.60
N SER A 54 -14.82 -22.25 -16.62
CA SER A 54 -15.73 -23.32 -16.19
C SER A 54 -16.57 -22.98 -14.95
N LEU A 55 -16.37 -21.80 -14.35
CA LEU A 55 -17.10 -21.40 -13.15
C LEU A 55 -18.56 -21.05 -13.50
N ALA A 56 -19.49 -21.48 -12.65
CA ALA A 56 -20.85 -20.95 -12.71
C ALA A 56 -20.85 -19.49 -12.22
N ALA A 57 -21.86 -18.71 -12.63
CA ALA A 57 -22.01 -17.31 -12.22
C ALA A 57 -21.80 -17.04 -10.71
N PRO A 58 -22.38 -17.81 -9.76
CA PRO A 58 -22.15 -17.56 -8.33
C PRO A 58 -20.75 -17.95 -7.83
N ASP A 59 -20.04 -18.85 -8.51
CA ASP A 59 -18.65 -19.16 -8.22
C ASP A 59 -17.71 -18.07 -8.76
N LEU A 60 -18.04 -17.52 -9.94
CA LEU A 60 -17.29 -16.40 -10.53
C LEU A 60 -17.43 -15.13 -9.68
N ALA A 61 -18.64 -14.81 -9.21
CA ALA A 61 -18.84 -13.68 -8.30
C ALA A 61 -17.98 -13.80 -7.04
N ARG A 62 -17.96 -14.98 -6.40
CA ARG A 62 -17.07 -15.25 -5.26
C ARG A 62 -15.59 -15.11 -5.60
N ALA A 63 -15.18 -15.54 -6.80
CA ALA A 63 -13.80 -15.36 -7.24
C ALA A 63 -13.44 -13.88 -7.41
N VAL A 64 -14.38 -13.03 -7.83
CA VAL A 64 -14.17 -11.57 -7.90
C VAL A 64 -14.05 -10.99 -6.49
N ASP A 65 -14.96 -11.32 -5.58
CA ASP A 65 -14.91 -10.84 -4.19
C ASP A 65 -13.59 -11.26 -3.50
N GLU A 66 -13.15 -12.51 -3.70
CA GLU A 66 -11.85 -12.99 -3.18
C GLU A 66 -10.67 -12.22 -3.79
N LEU A 67 -10.73 -11.88 -5.08
CA LEU A 67 -9.69 -11.11 -5.76
C LEU A 67 -9.60 -9.67 -5.23
N GLU A 68 -10.73 -9.02 -4.99
CA GLU A 68 -10.76 -7.67 -4.40
C GLU A 68 -10.19 -7.70 -2.97
N ALA A 69 -10.62 -8.67 -2.17
CA ALA A 69 -10.18 -8.81 -0.79
C ALA A 69 -8.67 -9.09 -0.66
N LEU A 70 -8.07 -9.85 -1.59
CA LEU A 70 -6.63 -10.12 -1.54
C LEU A 70 -5.79 -8.94 -2.08
N GLN A 71 -6.35 -8.09 -2.94
CA GLN A 71 -5.65 -6.95 -3.52
C GLN A 71 -5.61 -5.76 -2.56
N GLU A 72 -6.67 -5.55 -1.79
CA GLU A 72 -6.83 -4.39 -0.90
C GLU A 72 -5.62 -4.15 0.04
N PRO A 73 -5.08 -5.14 0.77
CA PRO A 73 -3.97 -4.89 1.69
C PRO A 73 -2.68 -4.47 0.97
N ALA A 74 -2.39 -5.10 -0.18
CA ALA A 74 -1.21 -4.77 -0.98
C ALA A 74 -1.33 -3.39 -1.64
N ALA A 75 -2.53 -3.04 -2.14
CA ALA A 75 -2.82 -1.73 -2.70
C ALA A 75 -2.67 -0.63 -1.65
N ARG A 76 -3.18 -0.86 -0.42
CA ARG A 76 -3.02 0.05 0.72
C ARG A 76 -1.55 0.28 1.09
N ALA A 77 -0.77 -0.80 1.19
CA ALA A 77 0.67 -0.72 1.48
C ALA A 77 1.43 0.07 0.39
N GLY A 78 1.15 -0.21 -0.89
CA GLY A 78 1.76 0.52 -2.01
C GLY A 78 1.38 2.00 -2.05
N ALA A 79 0.11 2.33 -1.78
CA ALA A 79 -0.34 3.72 -1.69
C ALA A 79 0.37 4.47 -0.55
N TYR A 80 0.49 3.85 0.63
CA TYR A 80 1.24 4.41 1.75
C TYR A 80 2.71 4.68 1.38
N ALA A 81 3.41 3.71 0.81
CA ALA A 81 4.80 3.86 0.39
C ALA A 81 4.97 5.04 -0.59
N GLY A 82 4.10 5.13 -1.59
CA GLY A 82 4.11 6.24 -2.56
C GLY A 82 3.88 7.61 -1.92
N LEU A 83 2.93 7.70 -0.99
CA LEU A 83 2.62 8.95 -0.28
C LEU A 83 3.75 9.39 0.66
N VAL A 84 4.33 8.44 1.40
CA VAL A 84 5.49 8.70 2.28
C VAL A 84 6.68 9.20 1.48
N PHE A 85 6.99 8.54 0.36
CA PHE A 85 8.05 8.97 -0.54
C PHE A 85 7.79 10.34 -1.15
N ALA A 86 6.56 10.59 -1.66
CA ALA A 86 6.20 11.88 -2.24
C ALA A 86 6.24 13.03 -1.22
N ALA A 87 6.00 12.77 0.07
CA ALA A 87 6.07 13.77 1.13
C ALA A 87 7.50 14.26 1.41
N ASP A 88 8.50 13.38 1.22
CA ASP A 88 9.92 13.72 1.32
C ASP A 88 10.79 12.68 0.61
N THR A 89 11.17 12.99 -0.64
CA THR A 89 11.97 12.12 -1.51
C THR A 89 13.46 12.09 -1.16
N GLN A 90 13.93 12.99 -0.28
CA GLN A 90 15.33 13.06 0.12
C GLN A 90 15.64 12.17 1.32
N THR A 91 14.61 11.66 2.00
CA THR A 91 14.75 10.73 3.13
C THR A 91 14.94 9.30 2.60
N PRO A 92 16.14 8.68 2.71
CA PRO A 92 16.42 7.37 2.11
C PRO A 92 15.50 6.26 2.60
N ARG A 93 15.06 6.37 3.85
CA ARG A 93 14.13 5.41 4.48
C ARG A 93 12.74 5.43 3.84
N HIS A 94 12.29 6.55 3.28
CA HIS A 94 11.05 6.60 2.53
C HIS A 94 11.18 5.90 1.17
N GLY A 95 12.34 6.06 0.52
CA GLY A 95 12.65 5.35 -0.71
C GLY A 95 12.77 3.83 -0.55
N ALA A 96 13.14 3.34 0.64
CA ALA A 96 13.22 1.90 0.93
C ALA A 96 11.87 1.17 0.97
N LEU A 97 10.75 1.91 0.97
CA LEU A 97 9.39 1.34 0.92
C LEU A 97 8.89 1.08 -0.52
N LEU A 98 9.59 1.60 -1.54
CA LEU A 98 9.28 1.39 -2.96
C LEU A 98 9.98 0.14 -3.51
#